data_AF-X1TF57-F1
#
_entry.id   AF-X1TF57-F1
#
_cell.length_a   1.000
_cell.length_b   1.000
_cell.length_c   1.000
_cell.angle_alpha   90.00
_cell.angle_beta   90.00
_cell.angle_gamma   90.00
#
_symmetry.space_group_name_H-M   'P 1'
#
loop_
_entity.id
_entity.type
_entity.pdbx_description
1 polymer ?
#
loop_
_entity_poly.entity_id
_entity_poly.type
_entity_poly.pdbx_seq_one_letter_code
_entity_poly.pdbx_strand_id
1 'polypeptide(L)'
;HCYDMQGLLTVAPPPYTASYTIREKTDDVLFVNDDYYGGSYSYDVIADVLPTADRWEIPVDGLPDSSVLLAGYNVIIWNTWERSGSSFAADTQWIKIYLEGGGNMLVSGMDIPAGEFGYSWGNYTTGPGEFLYEYFGIVGGTDNFASDTISVYFGVTGDTITGIFESWPITVFPYYYAGIGYNYNGRFDENIFNQYWKGILSDGWGNFSAFRFEERQRRRWVMWGHKTTFATFSILMNPCGCGRFLPQS
;
A
#
# COMPACT_ATOMS: atom_id res chain seq x y z
N HIS A 1 35.48 19.02 8.71
CA HIS A 1 34.40 18.02 8.64
C HIS A 1 33.71 18.18 7.30
N CYS A 2 33.60 17.11 6.52
CA CYS A 2 32.76 17.09 5.33
C CYS A 2 31.35 16.71 5.79
N TYR A 3 30.35 17.40 5.27
CA TYR A 3 28.95 17.06 5.46
C TYR A 3 28.38 16.75 4.09
N ASP A 4 27.51 15.74 3.98
CA ASP A 4 26.79 15.48 2.75
C ASP A 4 25.66 16.50 2.54
N MET A 5 24.92 16.38 1.44
CA MET A 5 23.82 17.30 1.13
C MET A 5 22.62 17.17 2.09
N GLN A 6 22.60 16.17 2.96
CA GLN A 6 21.64 16.01 4.06
C GLN A 6 22.16 16.60 5.38
N GLY A 7 23.38 17.17 5.38
CA GLY A 7 24.02 17.72 6.57
C GLY A 7 24.61 16.66 7.50
N LEU A 8 24.76 15.42 7.05
CA LEU A 8 25.34 14.33 7.85
C LEU A 8 26.86 14.33 7.73
N LEU A 9 27.54 14.09 8.86
CA LEU A 9 28.99 14.08 8.92
C LEU A 9 29.56 12.90 8.10
N THR A 10 30.23 13.21 6.99
CA THR A 10 30.91 12.23 6.15
C THR A 10 32.34 12.02 6.65
N VAL A 11 32.60 10.86 7.25
CA VAL A 11 33.92 10.48 7.80
C VAL A 11 34.87 9.88 6.75
N ALA A 12 34.34 9.46 5.60
CA ALA A 12 35.12 9.10 4.43
C ALA A 12 34.27 9.38 3.17
N PRO A 13 34.83 9.97 2.09
CA PRO A 13 34.13 9.98 0.82
C PRO A 13 33.85 8.53 0.41
N PRO A 14 32.65 8.21 -0.08
CA PRO A 14 32.34 6.86 -0.52
C PRO A 14 33.39 6.41 -1.56
N PRO A 15 33.83 5.13 -1.54
CA PRO A 15 34.84 4.61 -2.45
C PRO A 15 34.40 4.62 -3.93
N TYR A 16 33.16 5.04 -4.20
CA TYR A 16 32.53 5.15 -5.51
C TYR A 16 31.87 6.52 -5.65
N THR A 17 31.67 6.96 -6.89
CA THR A 17 30.91 8.18 -7.19
C THR A 17 29.49 8.07 -6.61
N ALA A 18 29.16 8.96 -5.67
CA ALA A 18 27.79 9.13 -5.22
C ALA A 18 27.07 10.11 -6.14
N SER A 19 25.91 9.71 -6.67
CA SER A 19 24.97 10.61 -7.32
C SER A 19 23.80 10.86 -6.39
N TYR A 20 23.30 12.09 -6.38
CA TYR A 20 22.12 12.47 -5.61
C TYR A 20 21.08 13.02 -6.58
N THR A 21 19.82 12.67 -6.34
CA THR A 21 18.68 13.14 -7.12
C THR A 21 17.89 14.12 -6.27
N ILE A 22 17.87 15.40 -6.67
CA ILE A 22 17.01 16.41 -6.06
C ILE A 22 15.75 16.50 -6.93
N ARG A 23 14.59 16.25 -6.33
CA ARG A 23 13.28 16.43 -6.98
C ARG A 23 12.48 17.43 -6.16
N GLU A 24 12.03 18.49 -6.81
CA GLU A 24 11.09 19.43 -6.20
C GLU A 24 9.68 18.80 -6.22
N LYS A 25 8.91 19.02 -5.15
CA LYS A 25 7.48 18.66 -5.11
C LYS A 25 6.73 19.45 -6.18
N THR A 26 5.98 18.75 -7.03
CA THR A 26 5.14 19.35 -8.07
C THR A 26 3.65 19.07 -7.88
N ASP A 27 3.28 18.08 -7.07
CA ASP A 27 1.88 17.71 -6.77
C ASP A 27 1.68 17.50 -5.26
N ASP A 28 0.44 17.30 -4.82
CA ASP A 28 0.06 16.99 -3.45
C ASP A 28 0.07 15.49 -3.13
N VAL A 29 0.19 14.64 -4.14
CA VAL A 29 0.32 13.19 -3.99
C VAL A 29 1.73 12.74 -4.33
N LEU A 30 2.35 11.99 -3.42
CA LEU A 30 3.57 11.23 -3.68
C LEU A 30 3.23 9.75 -3.86
N PHE A 31 3.63 9.17 -4.99
CA PHE A 31 3.63 7.73 -5.21
C PHE A 31 5.05 7.18 -4.98
N VAL A 32 5.22 6.40 -3.93
CA VAL A 32 6.45 5.67 -3.63
C VAL A 32 6.28 4.23 -4.13
N ASN A 33 7.08 3.87 -5.13
CA ASN A 33 7.09 2.54 -5.68
C ASN A 33 8.35 1.78 -5.22
N ASP A 34 8.12 0.76 -4.43
CA ASP A 34 9.10 -0.15 -3.85
C ASP A 34 8.88 -1.59 -4.35
N ASP A 35 8.02 -1.79 -5.35
CA ASP A 35 7.82 -3.09 -5.95
C ASP A 35 9.05 -3.53 -6.76
N TYR A 36 9.69 -4.60 -6.29
CA TYR A 36 10.87 -5.21 -6.91
C TYR A 36 10.63 -5.62 -8.37
N TYR A 37 9.42 -6.08 -8.70
CA TYR A 37 9.09 -6.50 -10.06
C TYR A 37 8.87 -5.28 -10.98
N GLY A 38 8.42 -4.17 -10.41
CA GLY A 38 8.14 -2.93 -11.14
C GLY A 38 7.09 -3.09 -12.24
N GLY A 39 6.97 -2.07 -13.09
CA GLY A 39 5.93 -1.98 -14.12
C GLY A 39 6.01 -3.03 -15.26
N SER A 40 7.03 -3.90 -15.26
CA SER A 40 7.13 -4.99 -16.25
C SER A 40 6.21 -6.17 -15.92
N TYR A 41 5.78 -6.30 -14.67
CA TYR A 41 4.93 -7.40 -14.23
C TYR A 41 3.56 -6.86 -13.78
N SER A 42 3.51 -5.75 -13.06
CA SER A 42 2.26 -5.12 -12.64
C SER A 42 1.91 -3.91 -13.51
N TYR A 43 0.62 -3.77 -13.85
CA TYR A 43 0.13 -2.55 -14.48
C TYR A 43 0.08 -1.42 -13.46
N ASP A 44 0.69 -0.29 -13.80
CA ASP A 44 0.73 0.89 -12.94
C ASP A 44 -0.57 1.70 -13.06
N VAL A 45 -1.56 1.30 -12.27
CA VAL A 45 -2.86 1.99 -12.21
C VAL A 45 -2.74 3.42 -11.70
N ILE A 46 -1.71 3.74 -10.91
CA ILE A 46 -1.52 5.08 -10.36
C ILE A 46 -1.11 6.05 -11.45
N ALA A 47 -0.26 5.62 -12.40
CA ALA A 47 0.09 6.43 -13.57
C ALA A 47 -1.14 6.89 -14.37
N ASP A 48 -2.17 6.04 -14.43
CA ASP A 48 -3.35 6.30 -15.25
C ASP A 48 -4.42 7.12 -14.52
N VAL A 49 -4.62 6.85 -13.23
CA VAL A 49 -5.64 7.54 -12.42
C VAL A 49 -5.12 8.85 -11.86
N LEU A 50 -3.83 8.92 -11.55
CA LEU A 50 -3.15 10.08 -10.96
C LEU A 50 -1.84 10.40 -11.74
N PRO A 51 -1.93 10.76 -13.03
CA PRO A 51 -0.75 10.98 -13.88
C PRO A 51 0.16 12.12 -13.41
N THR A 52 -0.33 13.02 -12.55
CA THR A 52 0.41 14.17 -12.05
C THR A 52 1.11 13.92 -10.71
N ALA A 53 0.82 12.80 -10.04
CA ALA A 53 1.46 12.47 -8.77
C ALA A 53 2.99 12.46 -8.90
N ASP A 54 3.68 13.06 -7.93
CA ASP A 54 5.13 12.96 -7.85
C ASP A 54 5.53 11.50 -7.64
N ARG A 55 6.58 11.06 -8.33
CA ARG A 55 7.00 9.65 -8.31
C ARG A 55 8.37 9.49 -7.67
N TRP A 56 8.46 8.49 -6.80
CA TRP A 56 9.69 8.04 -6.18
C TRP A 56 9.88 6.54 -6.40
N GLU A 57 10.84 6.17 -7.23
CA GLU A 57 11.10 4.77 -7.59
C GLU A 57 12.30 4.28 -6.77
N ILE A 58 12.08 3.53 -5.69
CA ILE A 58 13.15 3.13 -4.75
C ILE A 58 14.36 2.46 -5.44
N PRO A 59 14.18 1.57 -6.45
CA PRO A 59 15.32 0.98 -7.17
C PRO A 59 16.21 1.99 -7.91
N VAL A 60 15.68 3.17 -8.24
CA VAL A 60 16.36 4.22 -9.02
C VAL A 60 16.79 5.38 -8.12
N ASP A 61 15.91 5.82 -7.23
CA ASP A 61 16.05 7.03 -6.42
C ASP A 61 16.59 6.75 -5.01
N GLY A 62 16.62 5.49 -4.60
CA GLY A 62 16.98 5.09 -3.23
C GLY A 62 15.80 5.21 -2.26
N LEU A 63 16.07 4.97 -0.97
CA LEU A 63 15.04 5.11 0.07
C LEU A 63 14.67 6.60 0.25
N PRO A 64 13.36 6.93 0.31
CA PRO A 64 12.93 8.30 0.53
C PRO A 64 13.24 8.73 1.97
N ASP A 65 14.06 9.75 2.13
CA ASP A 65 14.39 10.30 3.45
C ASP A 65 13.35 11.34 3.92
N SER A 66 13.67 12.03 5.02
CA SER A 66 12.81 13.10 5.56
C SER A 66 12.59 14.27 4.60
N SER A 67 13.54 14.58 3.71
CA SER A 67 13.39 15.65 2.71
C SER A 67 12.34 15.32 1.65
N VAL A 68 12.11 14.02 1.41
CA VAL A 68 11.08 13.52 0.48
C VAL A 68 9.75 13.35 1.20
N LEU A 69 9.71 12.55 2.28
CA LEU A 69 8.47 12.18 2.96
C LEU A 69 7.81 13.36 3.68
N LEU A 70 8.60 14.36 4.09
CA LEU A 70 8.11 15.57 4.78
C LEU A 70 8.09 16.80 3.88
N ALA A 71 8.14 16.63 2.55
CA ALA A 71 8.07 17.73 1.57
C ALA A 71 6.70 18.45 1.53
N GLY A 72 5.73 18.02 2.35
CA GLY A 72 4.41 18.65 2.45
C GLY A 72 3.33 18.01 1.57
N TYR A 73 3.48 16.73 1.19
CA TYR A 73 2.45 15.98 0.49
C TYR A 73 1.19 15.79 1.35
N ASN A 74 0.00 15.92 0.75
CA ASN A 74 -1.27 15.64 1.44
C ASN A 74 -1.53 14.14 1.54
N VAL A 75 -1.07 13.38 0.55
CA VAL A 75 -1.22 11.93 0.46
C VAL A 75 0.09 11.29 0.03
N ILE A 76 0.48 10.22 0.70
CA ILE A 76 1.52 9.29 0.23
C ILE A 76 0.85 7.96 -0.11
N ILE A 77 1.00 7.51 -1.35
CA ILE A 77 0.64 6.17 -1.78
C ILE A 77 1.94 5.37 -1.85
N TRP A 78 2.05 4.32 -1.03
CA TRP A 78 3.23 3.48 -0.97
C TRP A 78 2.87 2.07 -1.46
N ASN A 79 3.42 1.70 -2.61
CA ASN A 79 3.38 0.34 -3.12
C ASN A 79 4.65 -0.39 -2.66
N THR A 80 4.53 -1.26 -1.67
CA THR A 80 5.66 -1.96 -1.04
C THR A 80 5.72 -3.43 -1.43
N TRP A 81 6.94 -3.94 -1.52
CA TRP A 81 7.26 -5.34 -1.68
C TRP A 81 8.08 -5.81 -0.47
N GLU A 82 7.97 -7.10 -0.13
CA GLU A 82 8.78 -7.75 0.91
C GLU A 82 10.28 -7.50 0.67
N ARG A 83 10.87 -6.54 1.39
CA ARG A 83 12.31 -6.30 1.34
C ARG A 83 12.94 -6.41 2.71
N SER A 84 12.54 -7.43 3.48
CA SER A 84 13.15 -7.78 4.79
C SER A 84 13.26 -6.57 5.74
N GLY A 85 12.31 -5.63 5.68
CA GLY A 85 12.29 -4.41 6.48
C GLY A 85 13.26 -3.31 6.06
N SER A 86 13.84 -3.40 4.85
CA SER A 86 14.83 -2.45 4.35
C SER A 86 14.25 -1.28 3.55
N SER A 87 12.92 -1.16 3.47
CA SER A 87 12.24 -0.05 2.80
C SER A 87 11.16 0.57 3.68
N PHE A 88 9.93 0.05 3.62
CA PHE A 88 8.80 0.63 4.36
C PHE A 88 9.02 0.62 5.87
N ALA A 89 9.53 -0.49 6.44
CA ALA A 89 9.84 -0.54 7.87
C ALA A 89 11.04 0.35 8.26
N ALA A 90 12.03 0.52 7.36
CA ALA A 90 13.20 1.35 7.60
C ALA A 90 12.85 2.82 7.80
N ASP A 91 11.78 3.29 7.15
CA ASP A 91 11.33 4.68 7.20
C ASP A 91 10.19 4.95 8.20
N THR A 92 9.88 3.99 9.07
CA THR A 92 8.80 4.11 10.08
C THR A 92 8.90 5.36 10.94
N GLN A 93 10.11 5.86 11.24
CA GLN A 93 10.29 7.13 11.97
C GLN A 93 9.76 8.35 11.20
N TRP A 94 9.98 8.40 9.88
CA TRP A 94 9.57 9.51 9.02
C TRP A 94 8.10 9.40 8.68
N ILE A 95 7.64 8.18 8.41
CA ILE A 95 6.23 7.87 8.23
C ILE A 95 5.47 8.29 9.50
N LYS A 96 5.92 7.91 10.69
CA LYS A 96 5.34 8.37 11.97
C LYS A 96 5.17 9.90 12.01
N ILE A 97 6.22 10.66 11.71
CA ILE A 97 6.17 12.13 11.74
C ILE A 97 5.18 12.67 10.71
N TYR A 98 5.17 12.10 9.49
CA TYR A 98 4.21 12.44 8.44
C TYR A 98 2.76 12.21 8.89
N LEU A 99 2.48 11.03 9.46
CA LEU A 99 1.16 10.65 9.94
C LEU A 99 0.74 11.50 11.16
N GLU A 100 1.70 11.88 12.01
CA GLU A 100 1.48 12.77 13.15
C GLU A 100 1.19 14.21 12.74
N GLY A 101 1.78 14.66 11.63
CA GLY A 101 1.52 15.95 10.99
C GLY A 101 0.16 16.06 10.30
N GLY A 102 -0.62 14.96 10.24
CA GLY A 102 -1.94 14.94 9.59
C GLY A 102 -1.90 14.60 8.10
N GLY A 103 -0.80 14.00 7.62
CA GLY A 103 -0.75 13.38 6.30
C GLY A 103 -1.80 12.29 6.12
N ASN A 104 -1.94 11.76 4.91
CA ASN A 104 -2.80 10.60 4.61
C ASN A 104 -1.95 9.56 3.88
N MET A 105 -2.15 8.29 4.19
CA MET A 105 -1.32 7.23 3.63
C MET A 105 -2.17 6.07 3.14
N LEU A 106 -1.92 5.67 1.90
CA LEU A 106 -2.35 4.39 1.38
C LEU A 106 -1.13 3.50 1.28
N VAL A 107 -1.15 2.35 1.94
CA VAL A 107 -0.09 1.35 1.83
C VAL A 107 -0.67 0.11 1.17
N SER A 108 -0.13 -0.24 0.00
CA SER A 108 -0.43 -1.47 -0.71
C SER A 108 0.82 -2.32 -0.68
N GLY A 109 0.70 -3.57 -0.24
CA GLY A 109 1.85 -4.45 -0.32
C GLY A 109 1.57 -5.89 0.05
N MET A 110 2.48 -6.73 -0.43
CA MET A 110 2.59 -8.12 -0.04
C MET A 110 3.35 -8.21 1.29
N ASP A 111 2.88 -9.08 2.18
CA ASP A 111 3.65 -9.59 3.31
C ASP A 111 4.25 -8.52 4.23
N ILE A 112 3.56 -7.38 4.36
CA ILE A 112 4.04 -6.28 5.21
C ILE A 112 4.28 -6.78 6.65
N PRO A 113 3.38 -7.56 7.29
CA PRO A 113 3.64 -8.04 8.64
C PRO A 113 4.94 -8.88 8.74
N ALA A 114 5.06 -9.98 8.00
CA ALA A 114 6.23 -10.84 8.14
C ALA A 114 7.47 -10.28 7.46
N GLY A 115 7.31 -9.78 6.23
CA GLY A 115 8.35 -9.29 5.35
C GLY A 115 8.98 -7.97 5.77
N GLU A 116 8.18 -7.00 6.23
CA GLU A 116 8.68 -5.68 6.63
C GLU A 116 8.94 -5.59 8.13
N PHE A 117 8.04 -6.13 8.95
CA PHE A 117 8.10 -5.97 10.41
C PHE A 117 8.61 -7.21 11.15
N GLY A 118 8.93 -8.30 10.44
CA GLY A 118 9.49 -9.52 11.04
C GLY A 118 8.49 -10.34 11.86
N TYR A 119 7.19 -10.16 11.64
CA TYR A 119 6.17 -11.04 12.22
C TYR A 119 6.22 -12.44 11.60
N SER A 120 5.36 -13.35 12.08
CA SER A 120 5.29 -14.72 11.57
C SER A 120 4.70 -14.79 10.16
N TRP A 121 5.28 -15.63 9.31
CA TRP A 121 4.72 -16.11 8.03
C TRP A 121 3.49 -17.01 8.27
N GLY A 122 2.38 -16.40 8.71
CA GLY A 122 1.18 -17.07 9.17
C GLY A 122 0.43 -16.18 10.16
N ASN A 123 -0.12 -16.76 11.22
CA ASN A 123 -0.81 -15.96 12.23
C ASN A 123 0.15 -15.02 12.96
N TYR A 124 -0.24 -13.76 13.08
CA TYR A 124 0.49 -12.76 13.85
C TYR A 124 -0.46 -11.93 14.70
N THR A 125 0.09 -11.31 15.74
CA THR A 125 -0.61 -10.39 16.63
C THR A 125 0.28 -9.19 16.87
N THR A 126 -0.34 -8.03 17.04
CA THR A 126 0.34 -6.78 17.35
C THR A 126 -0.26 -6.17 18.61
N GLY A 127 0.46 -5.26 19.26
CA GLY A 127 0.09 -4.65 20.52
C GLY A 127 0.67 -3.26 20.73
N PRO A 128 0.37 -2.63 21.89
CA PRO A 128 0.83 -1.28 22.21
C PRO A 128 2.37 -1.15 22.11
N GLY A 129 2.84 -0.05 21.52
CA GLY A 129 4.26 0.18 21.24
C GLY A 129 4.73 -0.30 19.87
N GLU A 130 3.91 -1.08 19.15
CA GLU A 130 4.24 -1.56 17.80
C GLU A 130 3.64 -0.67 16.71
N PHE A 131 4.41 -0.40 15.66
CA PHE A 131 4.04 0.56 14.62
C PHE A 131 2.72 0.22 13.90
N LEU A 132 2.51 -1.04 13.52
CA LEU A 132 1.27 -1.50 12.88
C LEU A 132 0.04 -1.32 13.79
N TYR A 133 0.23 -1.46 15.10
CA TYR A 133 -0.83 -1.24 16.08
C TYR A 133 -1.11 0.26 16.27
N GLU A 134 -0.08 1.07 16.48
CA GLU A 134 -0.24 2.49 16.81
C GLU A 134 -0.70 3.35 15.62
N TYR A 135 -0.19 3.07 14.43
CA TYR A 135 -0.41 3.91 13.25
C TYR A 135 -1.45 3.34 12.30
N PHE A 136 -1.63 2.01 12.26
CA PHE A 136 -2.61 1.36 11.41
C PHE A 136 -3.75 0.69 12.18
N GLY A 137 -3.68 0.59 13.51
CA GLY A 137 -4.72 -0.06 14.31
C GLY A 137 -4.87 -1.55 14.04
N ILE A 138 -3.90 -2.18 13.35
CA ILE A 138 -3.86 -3.62 13.14
C ILE A 138 -3.64 -4.26 14.51
N VAL A 139 -4.44 -5.26 14.85
CA VAL A 139 -4.30 -6.06 16.09
C VAL A 139 -3.73 -7.46 15.85
N GLY A 140 -3.74 -7.88 14.58
CA GLY A 140 -3.33 -9.22 14.17
C GLY A 140 -3.90 -9.58 12.82
N GLY A 141 -3.69 -10.82 12.45
CA GLY A 141 -4.13 -11.36 11.18
C GLY A 141 -3.43 -12.66 10.83
N THR A 142 -3.54 -13.03 9.57
CA THR A 142 -2.82 -14.16 8.99
C THR A 142 -2.12 -13.67 7.75
N ASP A 143 -0.80 -13.65 7.79
CA ASP A 143 0.01 -13.49 6.59
C ASP A 143 -0.08 -14.75 5.74
N ASN A 144 -0.06 -14.62 4.40
CA ASN A 144 -0.27 -15.75 3.48
C ASN A 144 -1.58 -16.54 3.74
N PHE A 145 -2.68 -15.85 4.07
CA PHE A 145 -3.98 -16.47 4.39
C PHE A 145 -4.57 -17.25 3.22
N ALA A 146 -4.69 -16.61 2.05
CA ALA A 146 -4.98 -17.36 0.83
C ALA A 146 -3.68 -18.06 0.39
N SER A 147 -3.78 -19.28 -0.13
CA SER A 147 -2.58 -20.03 -0.56
C SER A 147 -2.73 -20.76 -1.89
N ASP A 148 -3.92 -20.89 -2.49
CA ASP A 148 -4.08 -21.80 -3.64
C ASP A 148 -5.28 -21.52 -4.58
N THR A 149 -5.93 -20.36 -4.51
CA THR A 149 -7.14 -20.08 -5.31
C THR A 149 -7.24 -18.62 -5.79
N ILE A 150 -8.12 -18.39 -6.77
CA ILE A 150 -8.59 -17.04 -7.11
C ILE A 150 -9.27 -16.47 -5.87
N SER A 151 -8.80 -15.31 -5.37
CA SER A 151 -9.51 -14.59 -4.31
C SER A 151 -10.48 -13.61 -4.94
N VAL A 152 -11.67 -13.52 -4.35
CA VAL A 152 -12.70 -12.56 -4.75
C VAL A 152 -13.02 -11.71 -3.55
N TYR A 153 -12.83 -10.40 -3.70
CA TYR A 153 -13.06 -9.41 -2.65
C TYR A 153 -14.22 -8.50 -3.01
N PHE A 154 -15.14 -8.36 -2.08
CA PHE A 154 -16.33 -7.53 -2.17
C PHE A 154 -16.12 -6.26 -1.37
N GLY A 155 -16.69 -5.18 -1.88
CA GLY A 155 -16.82 -3.94 -1.14
C GLY A 155 -17.79 -4.06 0.03
N VAL A 156 -17.63 -3.21 1.04
CA VAL A 156 -18.59 -3.12 2.14
C VAL A 156 -19.78 -2.23 1.74
N THR A 157 -21.00 -2.76 1.86
CA THR A 157 -22.24 -2.02 1.56
C THR A 157 -22.30 -0.70 2.33
N GLY A 158 -22.52 0.40 1.62
CA GLY A 158 -22.60 1.75 2.20
C GLY A 158 -21.24 2.40 2.50
N ASP A 159 -20.11 1.71 2.29
CA ASP A 159 -18.79 2.33 2.33
C ASP A 159 -18.55 3.17 1.07
N THR A 160 -18.12 4.42 1.24
CA THR A 160 -17.98 5.37 0.13
C THR A 160 -16.78 5.09 -0.78
N ILE A 161 -15.81 4.31 -0.32
CA ILE A 161 -14.60 3.97 -1.09
C ILE A 161 -14.82 2.64 -1.81
N THR A 162 -15.35 1.67 -1.08
CA THR A 162 -15.37 0.28 -1.54
C THR A 162 -16.75 -0.23 -1.93
N GLY A 163 -17.85 0.44 -1.55
CA GLY A 163 -19.21 -0.03 -1.83
C GLY A 163 -19.51 -0.25 -3.33
N ILE A 164 -18.79 0.42 -4.22
CA ILE A 164 -18.81 0.13 -5.67
C ILE A 164 -18.48 -1.34 -5.99
N PHE A 165 -17.58 -1.96 -5.22
CA PHE A 165 -17.14 -3.33 -5.42
C PHE A 165 -18.09 -4.38 -4.81
N GLU A 166 -19.24 -3.96 -4.23
CA GLU A 166 -20.28 -4.90 -3.76
C GLU A 166 -20.90 -5.67 -4.93
N SER A 167 -21.24 -4.94 -6.00
CA SER A 167 -21.81 -5.52 -7.23
C SER A 167 -20.76 -5.89 -8.28
N TRP A 168 -19.53 -5.43 -8.08
CA TRP A 168 -18.42 -5.64 -9.01
C TRP A 168 -17.14 -6.00 -8.25
N PRO A 169 -17.03 -7.26 -7.77
CA PRO A 169 -15.96 -7.64 -6.88
C PRO A 169 -14.59 -7.61 -7.56
N ILE A 170 -13.57 -7.33 -6.76
CA ILE A 170 -12.18 -7.39 -7.17
C ILE A 170 -11.77 -8.86 -7.23
N THR A 171 -11.39 -9.32 -8.41
CA THR A 171 -10.90 -10.68 -8.61
C THR A 171 -9.38 -10.66 -8.68
N VAL A 172 -8.77 -11.39 -7.76
CA VAL A 172 -7.32 -11.58 -7.67
C VAL A 172 -6.98 -12.96 -8.19
N PHE A 173 -6.23 -13.00 -9.30
CA PHE A 173 -5.74 -14.24 -9.86
C PHE A 173 -4.44 -14.69 -9.18
N PRO A 174 -4.24 -16.01 -9.01
CA PRO A 174 -2.96 -16.53 -8.56
C PRO A 174 -1.85 -16.25 -9.57
N TYR A 175 -0.61 -16.40 -9.10
CA TYR A 175 0.61 -16.22 -9.87
C TYR A 175 0.66 -17.18 -11.07
N TYR A 176 0.56 -16.66 -12.30
CA TYR A 176 0.63 -17.50 -13.50
C TYR A 176 1.94 -18.28 -13.61
N TYR A 177 3.08 -17.68 -13.21
CA TYR A 177 4.40 -18.32 -13.31
C TYR A 177 4.70 -19.33 -12.19
N ALA A 178 3.98 -19.27 -11.06
CA ALA A 178 4.19 -20.17 -9.93
C ALA A 178 3.39 -21.48 -10.07
N GLY A 179 2.70 -21.67 -11.21
CA GLY A 179 1.77 -22.77 -11.43
C GLY A 179 0.33 -22.43 -11.03
N ILE A 180 -0.57 -23.40 -11.13
CA ILE A 180 -1.95 -23.25 -10.67
C ILE A 180 -1.88 -23.21 -9.14
N GLY A 181 -2.06 -22.04 -8.52
CA GLY A 181 -2.38 -21.96 -7.09
C GLY A 181 -1.31 -21.39 -6.18
N TYR A 182 -0.86 -20.14 -6.38
CA TYR A 182 -0.41 -19.39 -5.20
C TYR A 182 -0.94 -17.98 -5.27
N ASN A 183 -1.81 -17.65 -4.31
CA ASN A 183 -2.33 -16.31 -4.11
C ASN A 183 -2.13 -16.00 -2.63
N TYR A 184 -1.04 -15.32 -2.29
CA TYR A 184 -0.61 -15.09 -0.93
C TYR A 184 -1.21 -13.82 -0.35
N ASN A 185 -2.55 -13.76 -0.30
CA ASN A 185 -3.20 -12.61 0.32
C ASN A 185 -3.21 -12.76 1.82
N GLY A 186 -2.81 -11.71 2.52
CA GLY A 186 -3.01 -11.61 3.96
C GLY A 186 -4.48 -11.38 4.31
N ARG A 187 -4.82 -11.71 5.55
CA ARG A 187 -6.05 -11.23 6.19
C ARG A 187 -5.69 -10.42 7.43
N PHE A 188 -6.54 -9.46 7.78
CA PHE A 188 -6.48 -8.75 9.04
C PHE A 188 -7.60 -9.19 9.97
N ASP A 189 -7.29 -9.33 11.26
CA ASP A 189 -8.31 -9.58 12.28
C ASP A 189 -9.01 -8.26 12.64
N GLU A 190 -10.36 -8.29 12.68
CA GLU A 190 -11.16 -7.11 13.01
C GLU A 190 -11.11 -6.78 14.50
N ASN A 191 -10.79 -5.52 14.82
CA ASN A 191 -10.92 -5.00 16.15
C ASN A 191 -12.32 -4.39 16.36
N ILE A 192 -13.27 -5.23 16.76
CA ILE A 192 -14.68 -4.83 17.00
C ILE A 192 -14.85 -3.77 18.09
N PHE A 193 -13.84 -3.53 18.93
CA PHE A 193 -13.86 -2.51 19.97
C PHE A 193 -13.30 -1.17 19.50
N ASN A 194 -12.68 -1.12 18.32
CA ASN A 194 -12.08 0.08 17.76
C ASN A 194 -12.95 0.63 16.62
N GLN A 195 -13.79 1.62 16.94
CA GLN A 195 -14.65 2.30 15.95
C GLN A 195 -13.89 3.01 14.81
N TYR A 196 -12.59 3.21 14.98
CA TYR A 196 -11.73 3.85 13.98
C TYR A 196 -11.19 2.83 12.97
N TRP A 197 -11.22 1.54 13.30
CA TRP A 197 -10.81 0.47 12.41
C TRP A 197 -12.03 -0.08 11.67
N LYS A 198 -11.93 -0.18 10.34
CA LYS A 198 -12.99 -0.73 9.50
C LYS A 198 -12.39 -1.57 8.40
N GLY A 199 -12.77 -2.85 8.32
CA GLY A 199 -12.55 -3.63 7.13
C GLY A 199 -13.30 -3.01 5.94
N ILE A 200 -12.68 -2.96 4.76
CA ILE A 200 -13.27 -2.32 3.58
C ILE A 200 -13.33 -3.25 2.35
N LEU A 201 -12.55 -4.34 2.33
CA LEU A 201 -12.64 -5.36 1.29
C LEU A 201 -12.68 -6.74 1.95
N SER A 202 -13.79 -7.46 1.80
CA SER A 202 -14.01 -8.78 2.41
C SER A 202 -14.12 -9.90 1.39
N ASP A 203 -13.70 -11.11 1.75
CA ASP A 203 -13.97 -12.31 0.95
C ASP A 203 -15.36 -12.90 1.24
N GLY A 204 -15.71 -13.98 0.54
CA GLY A 204 -16.99 -14.68 0.71
C GLY A 204 -17.20 -15.34 2.08
N TRP A 205 -16.17 -15.39 2.93
CA TRP A 205 -16.22 -15.89 4.30
C TRP A 205 -16.20 -14.75 5.34
N GLY A 206 -16.11 -13.49 4.88
CA GLY A 206 -16.07 -12.30 5.74
C GLY A 206 -14.68 -11.93 6.25
N ASN A 207 -13.60 -12.54 5.74
CA ASN A 207 -12.24 -12.09 6.10
C ASN A 207 -11.87 -10.84 5.31
N PHE A 208 -11.17 -9.89 5.96
CA PHE A 208 -10.79 -8.63 5.31
C PHE A 208 -9.35 -8.64 4.81
N SER A 209 -9.14 -8.30 3.53
CA SER A 209 -7.81 -8.09 2.92
C SER A 209 -7.36 -6.63 2.96
N ALA A 210 -8.30 -5.70 3.16
CA ALA A 210 -8.02 -4.29 3.29
C ALA A 210 -8.82 -3.69 4.43
N PHE A 211 -8.22 -2.72 5.10
CA PHE A 211 -8.88 -1.94 6.14
C PHE A 211 -8.56 -0.47 6.00
N ARG A 212 -9.40 0.32 6.65
CA ARG A 212 -9.27 1.75 6.81
C ARG A 212 -9.22 2.08 8.29
N PHE A 213 -8.27 2.91 8.67
CA PHE A 213 -8.17 3.47 10.01
C PHE A 213 -8.46 4.97 9.97
N GLU A 214 -9.52 5.42 10.63
CA GLU A 214 -9.94 6.83 10.68
C GLU A 214 -10.06 7.32 12.12
N GLU A 215 -9.04 8.01 12.64
CA GLU A 215 -9.15 8.63 13.96
C GLU A 215 -9.87 9.99 13.84
N ARG A 216 -10.98 10.15 14.57
CA ARG A 216 -12.03 11.20 14.45
C ARG A 216 -11.57 12.67 14.36
N GLN A 217 -10.29 12.99 14.53
CA GLN A 217 -9.81 14.37 14.46
C GLN A 217 -8.57 14.64 13.61
N ARG A 218 -7.81 13.67 13.08
CA ARG A 218 -6.54 14.00 12.39
C ARG A 218 -6.05 13.07 11.27
N ARG A 219 -6.69 11.91 10.99
CA ARG A 219 -5.98 10.82 10.29
C ARG A 219 -6.90 9.93 9.46
N ARG A 220 -6.54 9.65 8.20
CA ARG A 220 -7.14 8.56 7.40
C ARG A 220 -6.05 7.73 6.75
N TRP A 221 -6.06 6.44 7.05
CA TRP A 221 -5.13 5.47 6.48
C TRP A 221 -5.90 4.34 5.82
N VAL A 222 -5.43 3.88 4.67
CA VAL A 222 -5.92 2.64 4.07
C VAL A 222 -4.71 1.73 3.90
N MET A 223 -4.80 0.52 4.42
CA MET A 223 -3.81 -0.51 4.14
C MET A 223 -4.51 -1.65 3.43
N TRP A 224 -3.95 -2.04 2.30
CA TRP A 224 -4.37 -3.19 1.54
C TRP A 224 -3.24 -4.21 1.55
N GLY A 225 -3.48 -5.32 2.26
CA GLY A 225 -2.61 -6.49 2.20
C GLY A 225 -2.99 -7.29 0.98
N HIS A 226 -2.31 -7.06 -0.14
CA HIS A 226 -2.56 -7.79 -1.36
C HIS A 226 -1.29 -7.97 -2.18
N LYS A 227 -1.09 -9.19 -2.67
CA LYS A 227 -0.01 -9.56 -3.56
C LYS A 227 -0.50 -9.56 -5.02
N THR A 228 -0.10 -8.58 -5.84
CA THR A 228 -0.21 -8.68 -7.30
C THR A 228 1.10 -8.41 -8.00
N THR A 229 1.61 -9.44 -8.68
CA THR A 229 2.45 -9.22 -9.88
C THR A 229 1.62 -9.32 -11.16
N PHE A 230 0.31 -9.56 -11.09
CA PHE A 230 -0.59 -9.58 -12.25
C PHE A 230 -2.03 -9.24 -11.85
N ALA A 231 -2.27 -8.02 -11.37
CA ALA A 231 -3.60 -7.45 -11.53
C ALA A 231 -3.72 -7.02 -13.00
N THR A 232 -4.11 -7.95 -13.86
CA THR A 232 -4.92 -7.46 -14.99
C THR A 232 -6.20 -6.97 -14.32
N PHE A 233 -6.38 -5.66 -14.18
CA PHE A 233 -7.72 -5.11 -14.02
C PHE A 233 -8.47 -5.49 -15.29
N SER A 234 -9.00 -6.71 -15.31
CA SER A 234 -10.01 -7.10 -16.26
C SER A 234 -11.27 -6.39 -15.79
N ILE A 235 -11.33 -5.07 -16.01
CA ILE A 235 -12.58 -4.49 -16.44
C ILE A 235 -12.89 -5.30 -17.69
N LEU A 236 -13.71 -6.33 -17.55
CA LEU A 236 -14.43 -6.89 -18.68
C LEU A 236 -15.27 -5.72 -19.20
N MET A 237 -14.64 -4.86 -20.00
CA MET A 237 -15.31 -4.02 -20.96
C MET A 237 -15.95 -5.02 -21.89
N ASN A 238 -17.19 -5.35 -21.57
CA ASN A 238 -18.04 -6.15 -22.42
C ASN A 238 -17.98 -5.47 -23.81
N PRO A 239 -17.48 -6.14 -24.87
CA PRO A 239 -17.45 -5.55 -26.21
C PRO A 239 -18.87 -5.36 -26.78
N CYS A 240 -19.90 -5.79 -26.06
CA CYS A 240 -21.28 -5.61 -26.43
C CYS A 240 -21.77 -4.22 -26.03
N GLY A 241 -21.62 -3.29 -26.97
CA GLY A 241 -22.23 -1.98 -26.91
C GLY A 241 -23.73 -2.05 -26.66
N CYS A 242 -24.21 -1.07 -25.92
CA CYS A 242 -25.50 -0.42 -26.15
C CYS A 242 -25.47 0.91 -25.39
N GLY A 243 -25.03 1.95 -26.09
CA GLY A 243 -25.41 3.30 -25.71
C GLY A 243 -26.93 3.41 -25.78
N ARG A 244 -27.56 3.76 -24.66
CA ARG A 244 -28.85 4.43 -24.65
C ARG A 244 -28.79 5.55 -23.64
N PHE A 245 -28.51 6.73 -24.15
CA PHE A 245 -29.11 7.94 -23.62
C PHE A 245 -30.63 7.72 -23.55
N LEU A 246 -31.22 7.92 -22.37
CA LEU A 246 -32.62 8.27 -22.29
C LEU A 246 -32.73 9.72 -21.81
N PRO A 247 -33.69 10.46 -22.36
CA PRO A 247 -33.71 11.90 -22.30
C PRO A 247 -34.25 12.39 -20.95
N GLN A 248 -33.89 13.63 -20.65
CA GLN A 248 -34.56 14.42 -19.64
C GLN A 248 -36.09 14.45 -19.89
N SER A 249 -36.83 14.18 -18.83
CA SER A 249 -38.13 14.79 -18.54
C SER A 249 -38.23 15.01 -17.04
#